data_AF-A0A961KCE2-F1
#
_entry.id   AF-A0A961KCE2-F1
#
_cell.length_a   1.000
_cell.length_b   1.000
_cell.length_c   1.000
_cell.angle_alpha   90.00
_cell.angle_beta   90.00
_cell.angle_gamma   90.00
#
_symmetry.space_group_name_H-M   'P 1'
#
loop_
_entity.id
_entity.type
_entity.pdbx_description
1 polymer ?
#
loop_
_entity_poly.entity_id
_entity_poly.type
_entity_poly.pdbx_seq_one_letter_code
_entity_poly.pdbx_strand_id
1 'polypeptide(L)'
;KVAPALAAGCTVVLKPAEYTPLTAMAFAEICREAGLPKGVFNIVNGAGETGALITGHEGLDKIAFTGSTEVGRIIRKATAGKGKKLSLELGGKSPFIVFDEADIDAAVEGVVDAIWFNQGEVCCAGSRILVQESVAERFTRRLKARMATLRVGDPLDKSTDIGAVVDRVQLDRIRGIVDQAVAQGAILHQAPAPNGPGCFCPPALLTDLGAANIAMSEEIFGPVVALMTFRTPDEAVALANNTRYGLAASIWNENITTALDIAAQVKAGVVWINGTNLFDANAPFGGMRESGFGREGAREGMLAYLTGASPKGRPRKAPGALSPLPAGTSGDAVDRTRKLYIGGAQKRPDGGYSYAVPGAQVPLGGRKDIRNAVEAAHKATGWSKVTGHNRAQVLYFLAENLNARARDFAPRDEVALAVERAFYWAAWADKHDGRIHSTASAQVTLAMKEPFGVMGIVCPEEAPLLGFVSTVLPAIAMGNRVIAVPAQSNPVPALDLYQVLDTSDVPGGVVNIVTGPRAELADTLAKHDDVAALWVFGEDALCRNVEEQSAGNLKPVWTEPTIRDWSGAEGQSRDFLRRAVQVKTVWVPYGA
;
A
#
# COMPACT_ATOMS: atom_id res chain seq x y z
N LYS A 1 15.30 -9.30 5.74
CA LYS A 1 15.60 -8.41 6.89
C LYS A 1 17.09 -8.08 7.06
N VAL A 2 17.95 -9.03 7.47
CA VAL A 2 19.37 -8.74 7.81
C VAL A 2 20.21 -8.39 6.58
N ALA A 3 20.17 -9.22 5.53
CA ALA A 3 20.98 -9.03 4.33
C ALA A 3 20.87 -7.63 3.67
N PRO A 4 19.67 -7.09 3.36
CA PRO A 4 19.57 -5.76 2.77
C PRO A 4 20.00 -4.64 3.73
N ALA A 5 19.82 -4.82 5.04
CA ALA A 5 20.28 -3.85 6.02
C ALA A 5 21.81 -3.76 6.05
N LEU A 6 22.50 -4.91 6.16
CA LEU A 6 23.95 -4.96 6.16
C LEU A 6 24.54 -4.46 4.83
N ALA A 7 23.93 -4.84 3.70
CA ALA A 7 24.35 -4.36 2.38
C ALA A 7 24.18 -2.84 2.20
N ALA A 8 23.20 -2.23 2.87
CA ALA A 8 23.02 -0.77 2.92
C ALA A 8 23.99 -0.06 3.90
N GLY A 9 24.84 -0.80 4.61
CA GLY A 9 25.73 -0.27 5.64
C GLY A 9 25.06 -0.02 6.99
N CYS A 10 23.85 -0.56 7.23
CA CYS A 10 23.20 -0.48 8.53
C CYS A 10 23.75 -1.53 9.49
N THR A 11 23.69 -1.24 10.80
CA THR A 11 23.77 -2.27 11.84
C THR A 11 22.37 -2.80 12.16
N VAL A 12 22.29 -3.99 12.75
CA VAL A 12 21.02 -4.69 12.99
C VAL A 12 20.89 -5.14 14.44
N VAL A 13 19.72 -4.89 15.02
CA VAL A 13 19.22 -5.57 16.21
C VAL A 13 18.01 -6.40 15.78
N LEU A 14 18.15 -7.72 15.79
CA LEU A 14 17.11 -8.66 15.38
C LEU A 14 16.49 -9.32 16.62
N LYS A 15 15.16 -9.44 16.60
CA LYS A 15 14.40 -10.26 17.55
C LYS A 15 13.62 -11.33 16.80
N PRO A 16 13.97 -12.62 16.91
CA PRO A 16 13.20 -13.70 16.27
C PRO A 16 11.84 -13.89 16.96
N ALA A 17 10.94 -14.66 16.35
CA ALA A 17 9.70 -15.04 17.02
C ALA A 17 10.01 -15.86 18.28
N GLU A 18 9.15 -15.75 19.30
CA GLU A 18 9.40 -16.41 20.60
C GLU A 18 9.36 -17.94 20.51
N TYR A 19 8.60 -18.49 19.56
CA TYR A 19 8.49 -19.93 19.32
C TYR A 19 9.61 -20.49 18.41
N THR A 20 10.36 -19.65 17.69
CA THR A 20 11.38 -20.11 16.72
C THR A 20 12.74 -19.40 16.82
N PRO A 21 13.37 -19.29 18.00
CA PRO A 21 14.61 -18.51 18.16
C PRO A 21 15.88 -19.21 17.64
N LEU A 22 15.88 -20.54 17.54
CA LEU A 22 17.13 -21.32 17.48
C LEU A 22 17.94 -21.11 16.20
N THR A 23 17.30 -21.04 15.03
CA THR A 23 18.00 -20.81 13.77
C THR A 23 18.58 -19.40 13.68
N ALA A 24 17.92 -18.41 14.28
CA ALA A 24 18.44 -17.05 14.37
C ALA A 24 19.65 -16.97 15.32
N MET A 25 19.68 -17.79 16.39
CA MET A 25 20.85 -17.93 17.26
C MET A 25 22.03 -18.59 16.52
N ALA A 26 21.79 -19.68 15.78
CA ALA A 26 22.82 -20.29 14.94
C ALA A 26 23.37 -19.31 13.89
N PHE A 27 22.51 -18.47 13.30
CA PHE A 27 22.94 -17.42 12.38
C PHE A 27 23.87 -16.39 13.06
N ALA A 28 23.66 -16.08 14.35
CA ALA A 28 24.56 -15.19 15.10
C ALA A 28 25.97 -15.80 15.27
N GLU A 29 26.06 -17.11 15.48
CA GLU A 29 27.33 -17.83 15.52
C GLU A 29 28.05 -17.77 14.17
N ILE A 30 27.32 -18.01 13.08
CA ILE A 30 27.85 -17.92 11.71
C ILE A 30 28.32 -16.50 11.39
N CYS A 31 27.61 -15.45 11.83
CA CYS A 31 28.05 -14.07 11.63
C CYS A 31 29.42 -13.80 12.26
N ARG A 32 29.66 -14.36 13.45
CA ARG A 32 30.95 -14.26 14.15
C ARG A 32 32.04 -15.02 13.38
N GLU A 33 31.75 -16.22 12.90
CA GLU A 33 32.69 -17.04 12.12
C GLU A 33 33.04 -16.41 10.76
N ALA A 34 32.06 -15.77 10.11
CA ALA A 34 32.25 -15.01 8.88
C ALA A 34 33.07 -13.72 9.06
N GLY A 35 33.46 -13.38 10.30
CA GLY A 35 34.28 -12.20 10.60
C GLY A 35 33.51 -10.89 10.61
N LEU A 36 32.18 -10.92 10.78
CA LEU A 36 31.39 -9.70 10.87
C LEU A 36 31.85 -8.87 12.10
N PRO A 37 32.10 -7.54 11.96
CA PRO A 37 32.60 -6.74 13.06
C PRO A 37 31.64 -6.74 14.27
N LYS A 38 32.22 -6.66 15.48
CA LYS A 38 31.45 -6.65 16.74
C LYS A 38 30.41 -5.51 16.72
N GLY A 39 29.17 -5.84 17.06
CA GLY A 39 28.05 -4.88 17.11
C GLY A 39 27.35 -4.61 15.79
N VAL A 40 27.85 -5.11 14.65
CA VAL A 40 27.16 -4.96 13.35
C VAL A 40 25.88 -5.77 13.29
N PHE A 41 25.89 -6.99 13.82
CA PHE A 41 24.71 -7.82 14.02
C PHE A 41 24.55 -8.14 15.50
N ASN A 42 23.34 -7.91 16.03
CA ASN A 42 22.96 -8.16 17.40
C ASN A 42 21.64 -8.94 17.38
N ILE A 43 21.51 -9.93 18.25
CA ILE A 43 20.28 -10.69 18.42
C ILE A 43 19.84 -10.63 19.88
N VAL A 44 18.54 -10.44 20.09
CA VAL A 44 17.93 -10.49 21.43
C VAL A 44 16.68 -11.36 21.37
N ASN A 45 16.54 -12.27 22.34
CA ASN A 45 15.37 -13.14 22.46
C ASN A 45 14.36 -12.56 23.45
N GLY A 46 13.10 -12.95 23.31
CA GLY A 46 12.03 -12.57 24.23
C GLY A 46 10.65 -12.65 23.58
N ALA A 47 9.63 -12.16 24.27
CA ALA A 47 8.24 -12.15 23.79
C ALA A 47 7.90 -10.85 23.03
N GLY A 48 6.62 -10.52 22.93
CA GLY A 48 6.14 -9.26 22.34
C GLY A 48 6.69 -8.01 23.04
N GLU A 49 6.87 -8.04 24.36
CA GLU A 49 7.41 -6.92 25.15
C GLU A 49 8.82 -6.51 24.70
N THR A 50 9.70 -7.50 24.43
CA THR A 50 11.03 -7.24 23.88
C THR A 50 10.97 -6.58 22.51
N GLY A 51 10.03 -7.02 21.65
CA GLY A 51 9.79 -6.39 20.36
C GLY A 51 9.29 -4.94 20.48
N ALA A 52 8.45 -4.66 21.47
CA ALA A 52 7.97 -3.32 21.78
C ALA A 52 9.10 -2.39 22.26
N LEU A 53 10.00 -2.90 23.11
CA LEU A 53 11.20 -2.18 23.55
C LEU A 53 12.10 -1.81 22.37
N ILE A 54 12.37 -2.74 21.45
CA ILE A 54 13.14 -2.45 20.23
C ILE A 54 12.44 -1.39 19.38
N THR A 55 11.14 -1.55 19.14
CA THR A 55 10.35 -0.59 18.34
C THR A 55 10.38 0.81 18.95
N GLY A 56 10.32 0.90 20.28
CA GLY A 56 10.32 2.15 21.03
C GLY A 56 11.68 2.81 21.16
N HIS A 57 12.78 2.07 20.99
CA HIS A 57 14.15 2.49 21.29
C HIS A 57 14.59 3.69 20.46
N GLU A 58 15.02 4.79 21.08
CA GLU A 58 15.34 6.04 20.38
C GLU A 58 16.49 5.91 19.38
N GLY A 59 17.55 5.17 19.73
CA GLY A 59 18.74 4.99 18.88
C GLY A 59 18.60 4.10 17.64
N LEU A 60 17.38 3.80 17.17
CA LEU A 60 17.16 3.03 15.93
C LEU A 60 16.55 3.91 14.83
N ASP A 61 17.15 3.95 13.65
CA ASP A 61 16.66 4.78 12.54
C ASP A 61 15.53 4.12 11.72
N LYS A 62 15.43 2.79 11.79
CA LYS A 62 14.47 2.01 10.99
C LYS A 62 13.91 0.84 11.77
N ILE A 63 12.61 0.64 11.65
CA ILE A 63 11.89 -0.58 12.04
C ILE A 63 11.45 -1.33 10.78
N ALA A 64 11.76 -2.62 10.71
CA ALA A 64 11.28 -3.52 9.67
C ALA A 64 10.62 -4.72 10.33
N PHE A 65 9.31 -4.87 10.16
CA PHE A 65 8.51 -5.86 10.86
C PHE A 65 7.80 -6.80 9.88
N THR A 66 7.75 -8.08 10.23
CA THR A 66 6.89 -9.08 9.59
C THR A 66 6.07 -9.77 10.66
N GLY A 67 4.76 -9.83 10.48
CA GLY A 67 3.85 -10.45 11.46
C GLY A 67 2.41 -10.03 11.26
N SER A 68 1.59 -10.08 12.31
CA SER A 68 0.16 -9.79 12.18
C SER A 68 -0.13 -8.31 11.92
N THR A 69 -1.22 -8.05 11.20
CA THR A 69 -1.68 -6.70 10.90
C THR A 69 -1.91 -5.87 12.17
N GLU A 70 -2.46 -6.48 13.22
CA GLU A 70 -2.73 -5.78 14.47
C GLU A 70 -1.45 -5.29 15.16
N VAL A 71 -0.40 -6.11 15.19
CA VAL A 71 0.91 -5.68 15.70
C VAL A 71 1.52 -4.59 14.79
N GLY A 72 1.31 -4.69 13.47
CA GLY A 72 1.67 -3.62 12.52
C GLY A 72 1.03 -2.27 12.89
N ARG A 73 -0.25 -2.24 13.28
CA ARG A 73 -0.95 -1.03 13.75
C ARG A 73 -0.32 -0.48 15.03
N ILE A 74 -0.02 -1.34 15.99
CA ILE A 74 0.64 -0.97 17.26
C ILE A 74 2.01 -0.35 16.98
N ILE A 75 2.81 -0.97 16.10
CA ILE A 75 4.13 -0.46 15.70
C ILE A 75 4.01 0.91 15.00
N ARG A 76 3.04 1.09 14.09
CA ARG A 76 2.82 2.39 13.43
C ARG A 76 2.53 3.49 14.45
N LYS A 77 1.68 3.23 15.45
CA LYS A 77 1.41 4.19 16.54
C LYS A 77 2.65 4.44 17.41
N ALA A 78 3.36 3.39 17.81
CA ALA A 78 4.54 3.49 18.69
C ALA A 78 5.74 4.23 18.04
N THR A 79 5.78 4.26 16.71
CA THR A 79 6.82 4.94 15.92
C THR A 79 6.42 6.32 15.41
N ALA A 80 5.16 6.72 15.59
CA ALA A 80 4.63 7.99 15.11
C ALA A 80 5.40 9.20 15.65
N GLY A 81 5.85 10.08 14.77
CA GLY A 81 6.59 11.30 15.10
C GLY A 81 8.03 11.08 15.56
N LYS A 82 8.55 9.85 15.51
CA LYS A 82 9.93 9.54 15.93
C LYS A 82 10.97 9.67 14.80
N GLY A 83 10.55 10.08 13.60
CA GLY A 83 11.43 10.17 12.42
C GLY A 83 11.95 8.83 11.89
N LYS A 84 11.49 7.70 12.46
CA LYS A 84 11.93 6.36 12.07
C LYS A 84 11.36 5.98 10.72
N LYS A 85 12.18 5.36 9.89
CA LYS A 85 11.67 4.62 8.74
C LYS A 85 10.91 3.39 9.20
N LEU A 86 9.84 3.06 8.49
CA LEU A 86 9.01 1.91 8.80
C LEU A 86 8.73 1.12 7.52
N SER A 87 8.85 -0.20 7.60
CA SER A 87 8.33 -1.13 6.59
C SER A 87 7.63 -2.27 7.31
N LEU A 88 6.42 -2.58 6.85
CA LEU A 88 5.51 -3.55 7.45
C LEU A 88 5.13 -4.58 6.39
N GLU A 89 5.47 -5.84 6.62
CA GLU A 89 5.00 -6.98 5.82
C GLU A 89 4.01 -7.77 6.68
N LEU A 90 2.72 -7.66 6.39
CA LEU A 90 1.65 -8.10 7.30
C LEU A 90 0.86 -9.28 6.72
N GLY A 91 -0.30 -9.56 7.30
CA GLY A 91 -1.16 -10.68 6.90
C GLY A 91 -1.66 -10.60 5.46
N GLY A 92 -2.04 -11.74 4.91
CA GLY A 92 -2.55 -11.84 3.56
C GLY A 92 -3.56 -12.98 3.40
N LYS A 93 -4.73 -12.67 2.84
CA LYS A 93 -5.68 -13.70 2.34
C LYS A 93 -5.55 -13.83 0.83
N SER A 94 -4.37 -14.26 0.40
CA SER A 94 -3.95 -14.26 -1.01
C SER A 94 -4.89 -15.14 -1.85
N PRO A 95 -5.53 -14.60 -2.91
CA PRO A 95 -6.41 -15.38 -3.76
C PRO A 95 -5.62 -16.30 -4.69
N PHE A 96 -6.17 -17.48 -4.93
CA PHE A 96 -5.69 -18.49 -5.88
C PHE A 96 -6.79 -18.70 -6.93
N ILE A 97 -6.61 -18.12 -8.11
CA ILE A 97 -7.67 -17.98 -9.13
C ILE A 97 -7.44 -19.01 -10.24
N VAL A 98 -8.41 -19.88 -10.47
CA VAL A 98 -8.35 -20.96 -11.47
C VAL A 98 -9.42 -20.74 -12.53
N PHE A 99 -8.99 -20.42 -13.74
CA PHE A 99 -9.86 -20.28 -14.91
C PHE A 99 -10.15 -21.65 -15.56
N ASP A 100 -11.12 -21.67 -16.47
CA ASP A 100 -11.52 -22.86 -17.22
C ASP A 100 -10.45 -23.40 -18.19
N GLU A 101 -9.66 -22.49 -18.75
CA GLU A 101 -8.49 -22.74 -19.61
C GLU A 101 -7.21 -23.05 -18.82
N ALA A 102 -7.25 -23.18 -17.49
CA ALA A 102 -6.08 -23.54 -16.70
C ALA A 102 -5.64 -25.00 -16.89
N ASP A 103 -4.33 -25.26 -16.77
CA ASP A 103 -3.86 -26.60 -16.44
C ASP A 103 -4.33 -26.97 -15.02
N ILE A 104 -5.36 -27.80 -14.95
CA ILE A 104 -5.99 -28.21 -13.69
C ILE A 104 -5.07 -29.08 -12.83
N ASP A 105 -4.23 -29.92 -13.44
CA ASP A 105 -3.35 -30.79 -12.66
C ASP A 105 -2.22 -29.95 -12.03
N ALA A 106 -1.63 -29.05 -12.82
CA ALA A 106 -0.63 -28.12 -12.30
C ALA A 106 -1.22 -27.18 -11.23
N ALA A 107 -2.45 -26.68 -11.42
CA ALA A 107 -3.12 -25.84 -10.44
C ALA A 107 -3.41 -26.59 -9.13
N VAL A 108 -3.77 -27.89 -9.20
CA VAL A 108 -3.97 -28.72 -8.00
C VAL A 108 -2.67 -28.91 -7.22
N GLU A 109 -1.55 -29.23 -7.89
CA GLU A 109 -0.24 -29.30 -7.22
C GLU A 109 0.20 -27.92 -6.70
N GLY A 110 -0.14 -26.85 -7.42
CA GLY A 110 0.06 -25.48 -6.95
C GLY A 110 -0.62 -25.20 -5.60
N VAL A 111 -1.84 -25.70 -5.36
CA VAL A 111 -2.51 -25.57 -4.06
C VAL A 111 -1.74 -26.32 -2.96
N VAL A 112 -1.21 -27.51 -3.28
CA VAL A 112 -0.41 -28.31 -2.35
C VAL A 112 0.83 -27.54 -1.92
N ASP A 113 1.59 -27.00 -2.88
CA ASP A 113 2.79 -26.21 -2.62
C ASP A 113 2.47 -24.87 -1.92
N ALA A 114 1.32 -24.28 -2.25
CA ALA A 114 0.93 -22.97 -1.74
C ALA A 114 0.62 -22.97 -0.24
N ILE A 115 -0.04 -24.03 0.23
CA ILE A 115 -0.66 -24.05 1.56
C ILE A 115 -0.17 -25.25 2.33
N TRP A 116 -0.33 -26.46 1.82
CA TRP A 116 -0.08 -27.64 2.64
C TRP A 116 1.41 -27.87 2.93
N PHE A 117 2.29 -27.68 1.94
CA PHE A 117 3.74 -27.85 2.13
C PHE A 117 4.32 -27.00 3.27
N ASN A 118 3.88 -25.75 3.42
CA ASN A 118 4.32 -24.86 4.50
C ASN A 118 3.31 -24.77 5.67
N GLN A 119 2.44 -25.78 5.83
CA GLN A 119 1.37 -25.81 6.84
C GLN A 119 0.46 -24.57 6.84
N GLY A 120 0.41 -23.81 5.74
CA GLY A 120 -0.26 -22.52 5.59
C GLY A 120 0.35 -21.40 6.44
N GLU A 121 1.51 -21.64 7.05
CA GLU A 121 2.22 -20.72 7.93
C GLU A 121 3.15 -19.79 7.13
N VAL A 122 2.65 -19.31 5.99
CA VAL A 122 3.30 -18.30 5.15
C VAL A 122 2.29 -17.24 4.74
N CYS A 123 2.65 -15.97 4.88
CA CYS A 123 1.77 -14.83 4.64
C CYS A 123 1.14 -14.78 3.23
N CYS A 124 1.81 -15.38 2.24
CA CYS A 124 1.34 -15.41 0.85
C CYS A 124 0.58 -16.69 0.47
N ALA A 125 0.26 -17.57 1.41
CA ALA A 125 -0.42 -18.84 1.14
C ALA A 125 -1.72 -18.59 0.35
N GLY A 126 -1.94 -19.38 -0.71
CA GLY A 126 -3.11 -19.34 -1.60
C GLY A 126 -4.42 -19.81 -0.96
N SER A 127 -4.61 -19.55 0.34
CA SER A 127 -5.65 -20.13 1.19
C SER A 127 -7.08 -19.80 0.77
N ARG A 128 -7.29 -18.91 -0.20
CA ARG A 128 -8.59 -18.52 -0.75
C ARG A 128 -8.67 -18.87 -2.24
N ILE A 129 -9.24 -20.01 -2.54
CA ILE A 129 -9.36 -20.53 -3.90
C ILE A 129 -10.63 -19.99 -4.55
N LEU A 130 -10.47 -19.38 -5.73
CA LEU A 130 -11.54 -18.95 -6.61
C LEU A 130 -11.48 -19.80 -7.88
N VAL A 131 -12.51 -20.58 -8.18
CA VAL A 131 -12.51 -21.49 -9.34
C VAL A 131 -13.67 -21.19 -10.27
N GLN A 132 -13.42 -21.12 -11.58
CA GLN A 132 -14.49 -20.88 -12.53
C GLN A 132 -15.50 -22.03 -12.54
N GLU A 133 -16.80 -21.71 -12.55
CA GLU A 133 -17.90 -22.68 -12.37
C GLU A 133 -17.81 -23.89 -13.31
N SER A 134 -17.39 -23.68 -14.57
CA SER A 134 -17.28 -24.73 -15.59
C SER A 134 -16.24 -25.82 -15.28
N VAL A 135 -15.26 -25.53 -14.41
CA VAL A 135 -14.21 -26.50 -14.01
C VAL A 135 -14.20 -26.81 -12.51
N ALA A 136 -15.08 -26.17 -11.73
CA ALA A 136 -15.09 -26.26 -10.28
C ALA A 136 -15.24 -27.70 -9.75
N GLU A 137 -16.14 -28.50 -10.32
CA GLU A 137 -16.33 -29.89 -9.91
C GLU A 137 -15.08 -30.74 -10.20
N ARG A 138 -14.53 -30.60 -11.41
CA ARG A 138 -13.33 -31.32 -11.86
C ARG A 138 -12.13 -30.98 -10.96
N PHE A 139 -11.91 -29.70 -10.70
CA PHE A 139 -10.83 -29.21 -9.84
C PHE A 139 -11.01 -29.70 -8.40
N THR A 140 -12.20 -29.51 -7.81
CA THR A 140 -12.48 -29.89 -6.41
C THR A 140 -12.29 -31.39 -6.18
N ARG A 141 -12.73 -32.23 -7.13
CA ARG A 141 -12.55 -33.68 -7.04
C ARG A 141 -11.07 -34.07 -7.04
N ARG A 142 -10.27 -33.49 -7.96
CA ARG A 142 -8.82 -33.76 -8.04
C ARG A 142 -8.08 -33.23 -6.81
N LEU A 143 -8.44 -32.04 -6.33
CA LEU A 143 -7.87 -31.46 -5.13
C LEU A 143 -8.13 -32.33 -3.89
N LYS A 144 -9.37 -32.84 -3.70
CA LYS A 144 -9.68 -33.77 -2.61
C LYS A 144 -8.87 -35.08 -2.70
N ALA A 145 -8.77 -35.64 -3.90
CA ALA A 145 -7.99 -36.85 -4.12
C ALA A 145 -6.50 -36.62 -3.79
N ARG A 146 -5.94 -35.48 -4.21
CA ARG A 146 -4.55 -35.12 -3.92
C ARG A 146 -4.31 -34.82 -2.44
N MET A 147 -5.25 -34.13 -1.79
CA MET A 147 -5.19 -33.85 -0.35
C MET A 147 -5.14 -35.13 0.49
N ALA A 148 -5.85 -36.19 0.06
CA ALA A 148 -5.89 -37.47 0.76
C ALA A 148 -4.57 -38.27 0.68
N THR A 149 -3.64 -37.91 -0.20
CA THR A 149 -2.33 -38.58 -0.30
C THR A 149 -1.26 -37.94 0.57
N LEU A 150 -1.53 -36.79 1.19
CA LEU A 150 -0.58 -36.08 2.03
C LEU A 150 -0.40 -36.78 3.38
N ARG A 151 0.86 -37.04 3.73
CA ARG A 151 1.27 -37.66 4.99
C ARG A 151 1.51 -36.60 6.05
N VAL A 152 0.64 -36.59 7.05
CA VAL A 152 0.80 -35.77 8.26
C VAL A 152 1.61 -36.56 9.28
N GLY A 153 2.69 -36.00 9.83
CA GLY A 153 3.61 -36.78 10.66
C GLY A 153 4.77 -36.01 11.25
N ASP A 154 5.79 -36.77 11.71
CA ASP A 154 7.02 -36.22 12.27
C ASP A 154 7.77 -35.38 11.23
N PRO A 155 8.04 -34.08 11.45
CA PRO A 155 8.78 -33.25 10.51
C PRO A 155 10.23 -33.68 10.27
N LEU A 156 10.80 -34.56 11.10
CA LEU A 156 12.12 -35.14 10.87
C LEU A 156 12.10 -36.34 9.92
N ASP A 157 10.94 -36.95 9.68
CA ASP A 157 10.80 -37.96 8.63
C ASP A 157 10.73 -37.25 7.27
N LYS A 158 11.69 -37.55 6.39
CA LYS A 158 11.74 -37.05 5.00
C LYS A 158 10.55 -37.48 4.15
N SER A 159 9.76 -38.44 4.65
CA SER A 159 8.53 -38.92 4.04
C SER A 159 7.30 -38.12 4.50
N THR A 160 7.40 -37.29 5.54
CA THR A 160 6.30 -36.42 5.95
C THR A 160 6.10 -35.27 4.98
N ASP A 161 4.85 -35.06 4.54
CA ASP A 161 4.48 -33.91 3.72
C ASP A 161 4.04 -32.72 4.60
N ILE A 162 3.40 -33.00 5.75
CA ILE A 162 2.80 -31.99 6.64
C ILE A 162 3.27 -32.23 8.08
N GLY A 163 4.04 -31.29 8.62
CA GLY A 163 4.50 -31.32 10.00
C GLY A 163 3.46 -30.87 11.03
N ALA A 164 3.92 -30.66 12.27
CA ALA A 164 3.13 -29.98 13.29
C ALA A 164 3.07 -28.47 13.03
N VAL A 165 1.95 -27.83 13.34
CA VAL A 165 1.88 -26.36 13.43
C VAL A 165 2.70 -25.87 14.61
N VAL A 166 3.14 -24.61 14.54
CA VAL A 166 4.22 -24.07 15.40
C VAL A 166 3.97 -24.22 16.91
N ASP A 167 2.72 -24.08 17.38
CA ASP A 167 2.36 -24.11 18.79
C ASP A 167 0.89 -24.52 19.00
N ARG A 168 0.53 -24.94 20.22
CA ARG A 168 -0.84 -25.27 20.60
C ARG A 168 -1.79 -24.09 20.47
N VAL A 169 -1.35 -22.88 20.80
CA VAL A 169 -2.13 -21.64 20.63
C VAL A 169 -2.51 -21.44 19.17
N GLN A 170 -1.59 -21.75 18.25
CA GLN A 170 -1.84 -21.66 16.81
C GLN A 170 -2.85 -22.72 16.35
N LEU A 171 -2.70 -23.96 16.82
CA LEU A 171 -3.66 -25.04 16.53
C LEU A 171 -5.09 -24.68 16.97
N ASP A 172 -5.23 -24.15 18.19
CA ASP A 172 -6.53 -23.78 18.75
C ASP A 172 -7.14 -22.60 17.98
N ARG A 173 -6.32 -21.63 17.53
CA ARG A 173 -6.76 -20.54 16.65
C ARG A 173 -7.29 -21.05 15.31
N ILE A 174 -6.56 -21.97 14.66
CA ILE A 174 -6.97 -22.56 13.38
C ILE A 174 -8.34 -23.24 13.54
N ARG A 175 -8.48 -24.10 14.57
CA ARG A 175 -9.73 -24.80 14.87
C ARG A 175 -10.88 -23.84 15.13
N GLY A 176 -10.66 -22.79 15.92
CA GLY A 176 -11.68 -21.79 16.23
C GLY A 176 -12.24 -21.07 14.99
N ILE A 177 -11.40 -20.81 13.96
CA ILE A 177 -11.89 -20.21 12.70
C ILE A 177 -12.62 -21.25 11.85
N VAL A 178 -12.11 -22.49 11.77
CA VAL A 178 -12.76 -23.58 11.04
C VAL A 178 -14.15 -23.89 11.61
N ASP A 179 -14.28 -23.99 12.93
CA ASP A 179 -15.56 -24.26 13.60
C ASP A 179 -16.58 -23.15 13.31
N GLN A 180 -16.14 -21.89 13.33
CA GLN A 180 -17.00 -20.76 12.95
C GLN A 180 -17.40 -20.79 11.47
N ALA A 181 -16.49 -21.15 10.58
CA ALA A 181 -16.79 -21.27 9.16
C ALA A 181 -17.84 -22.35 8.90
N VAL A 182 -17.73 -23.50 9.58
CA VAL A 182 -18.72 -24.59 9.51
C VAL A 182 -20.06 -24.17 10.10
N ALA A 183 -20.06 -23.45 11.23
CA ALA A 183 -21.28 -22.87 11.81
C ALA A 183 -21.96 -21.85 10.87
N GLN A 184 -21.21 -21.24 9.96
CA GLN A 184 -21.70 -20.35 8.90
C GLN A 184 -22.06 -21.09 7.59
N GLY A 185 -22.15 -22.43 7.62
CA GLY A 185 -22.61 -23.25 6.50
C GLY A 185 -21.52 -23.92 5.67
N ALA A 186 -20.24 -23.71 5.99
CA ALA A 186 -19.15 -24.35 5.25
C ALA A 186 -19.15 -25.88 5.43
N ILE A 187 -18.87 -26.60 4.35
CA ILE A 187 -18.63 -28.05 4.40
C ILE A 187 -17.13 -28.29 4.51
N LEU A 188 -16.72 -28.91 5.63
CA LEU A 188 -15.35 -29.27 5.94
C LEU A 188 -14.99 -30.66 5.37
N HIS A 189 -13.94 -30.72 4.56
CA HIS A 189 -13.29 -31.95 4.10
C HIS A 189 -11.89 -31.99 4.70
N GLN A 190 -11.52 -33.07 5.39
CA GLN A 190 -10.21 -33.19 6.04
C GLN A 190 -9.53 -34.51 5.67
N ALA A 191 -8.21 -34.44 5.50
CA ALA A 191 -7.37 -35.63 5.48
C ALA A 191 -7.24 -36.23 6.91
N PRO A 192 -6.89 -37.51 7.05
CA PRO A 192 -6.53 -38.09 8.34
C PRO A 192 -5.32 -37.38 8.97
N ALA A 193 -5.28 -37.28 10.30
CA ALA A 193 -4.10 -36.86 11.07
C ALA A 193 -3.69 -37.95 12.06
N PRO A 194 -2.39 -38.03 12.43
CA PRO A 194 -1.92 -38.92 13.48
C PRO A 194 -2.70 -38.74 14.79
N ASN A 195 -3.08 -39.85 15.40
CA ASN A 195 -3.53 -39.87 16.79
C ASN A 195 -2.29 -39.82 17.70
N GLY A 196 -2.24 -38.86 18.63
CA GLY A 196 -1.14 -38.80 19.61
C GLY A 196 -0.78 -37.39 20.07
N PRO A 197 0.28 -37.28 20.90
CA PRO A 197 0.80 -35.99 21.34
C PRO A 197 1.40 -35.22 20.16
N GLY A 198 1.13 -33.92 20.09
CA GLY A 198 1.64 -33.05 19.04
C GLY A 198 0.64 -31.95 18.65
N CYS A 199 1.12 -31.00 17.85
CA CYS A 199 0.32 -29.92 17.30
C CYS A 199 -0.02 -30.21 15.83
N PHE A 200 -0.59 -31.37 15.53
CA PHE A 200 -0.92 -31.73 14.15
C PHE A 200 -2.28 -31.14 13.72
N CYS A 201 -2.27 -30.43 12.59
CA CYS A 201 -3.48 -29.92 11.93
C CYS A 201 -3.58 -30.60 10.55
N PRO A 202 -4.60 -31.42 10.28
CA PRO A 202 -4.72 -32.06 8.98
C PRO A 202 -4.98 -31.03 7.87
N PRO A 203 -4.49 -31.29 6.65
CA PRO A 203 -4.97 -30.61 5.45
C PRO A 203 -6.49 -30.59 5.40
N ALA A 204 -7.05 -29.38 5.24
CA ALA A 204 -8.48 -29.16 5.22
C ALA A 204 -8.91 -28.31 4.01
N LEU A 205 -10.07 -28.65 3.47
CA LEU A 205 -10.76 -27.92 2.41
C LEU A 205 -12.18 -27.57 2.88
N LEU A 206 -12.47 -26.28 2.94
CA LEU A 206 -13.81 -25.73 3.16
C LEU A 206 -14.46 -25.44 1.81
N THR A 207 -15.68 -25.93 1.62
CA THR A 207 -16.51 -25.75 0.41
C THR A 207 -17.89 -25.23 0.79
N ASP A 208 -18.70 -24.89 -0.22
CA ASP A 208 -20.05 -24.32 -0.04
C ASP A 208 -20.04 -23.00 0.76
N LEU A 209 -19.10 -22.12 0.38
CA LEU A 209 -18.84 -20.86 1.04
C LEU A 209 -19.44 -19.70 0.25
N GLY A 210 -20.22 -18.86 0.93
CA GLY A 210 -20.51 -17.51 0.45
C GLY A 210 -19.34 -16.55 0.72
N ALA A 211 -19.27 -15.44 -0.03
CA ALA A 211 -18.21 -14.44 0.12
C ALA A 211 -18.14 -13.77 1.52
N ALA A 212 -19.21 -13.85 2.31
CA ALA A 212 -19.28 -13.33 3.68
C ALA A 212 -18.80 -14.31 4.75
N ASN A 213 -18.51 -15.57 4.40
CA ASN A 213 -18.02 -16.56 5.36
C ASN A 213 -16.64 -16.14 5.90
N ILE A 214 -16.41 -16.32 7.21
CA ILE A 214 -15.18 -15.91 7.89
C ILE A 214 -13.92 -16.51 7.24
N ALA A 215 -13.98 -17.71 6.68
CA ALA A 215 -12.85 -18.35 6.00
C ALA A 215 -12.44 -17.65 4.69
N MET A 216 -13.28 -16.75 4.15
CA MET A 216 -13.00 -15.96 2.94
C MET A 216 -12.46 -14.55 3.23
N SER A 217 -12.65 -14.05 4.45
CA SER A 217 -12.25 -12.71 4.87
C SER A 217 -11.09 -12.71 5.87
N GLU A 218 -11.07 -13.65 6.81
CA GLU A 218 -10.05 -13.77 7.83
C GLU A 218 -8.92 -14.73 7.42
N GLU A 219 -7.71 -14.39 7.85
CA GLU A 219 -6.51 -15.19 7.60
C GLU A 219 -6.53 -16.45 8.47
N ILE A 220 -6.50 -17.61 7.83
CA ILE A 220 -6.27 -18.90 8.48
C ILE A 220 -4.81 -19.26 8.25
N PHE A 221 -4.00 -19.06 9.28
CA PHE A 221 -2.57 -19.34 9.25
C PHE A 221 -2.36 -20.81 9.66
N GLY A 222 -2.68 -21.71 8.73
CA GLY A 222 -2.80 -23.15 8.96
C GLY A 222 -3.10 -23.89 7.65
N PRO A 223 -3.05 -25.23 7.62
CA PRO A 223 -3.19 -26.03 6.39
C PRO A 223 -4.65 -26.14 5.90
N VAL A 224 -5.37 -25.02 5.88
CA VAL A 224 -6.80 -24.93 5.54
C VAL A 224 -6.99 -24.05 4.32
N VAL A 225 -7.72 -24.57 3.33
CA VAL A 225 -8.06 -23.84 2.11
C VAL A 225 -9.57 -23.63 2.05
N ALA A 226 -10.00 -22.47 1.57
CA ALA A 226 -11.39 -22.11 1.43
C ALA A 226 -11.69 -21.89 -0.06
N LEU A 227 -12.66 -22.63 -0.61
CA LEU A 227 -12.98 -22.63 -2.04
C LEU A 227 -14.36 -22.03 -2.30
N MET A 228 -14.44 -21.08 -3.23
CA MET A 228 -15.69 -20.63 -3.85
C MET A 228 -15.55 -20.50 -5.36
N THR A 229 -16.69 -20.38 -6.04
CA THR A 229 -16.73 -20.27 -7.50
C THR A 229 -16.87 -18.83 -7.99
N PHE A 230 -16.61 -18.63 -9.28
CA PHE A 230 -16.96 -17.41 -10.02
C PHE A 230 -17.38 -17.79 -11.46
N ARG A 231 -18.08 -16.90 -12.14
CA ARG A 231 -18.58 -17.09 -13.52
C ARG A 231 -17.73 -16.39 -14.55
N THR A 232 -17.40 -15.13 -14.28
CA THR A 232 -16.69 -14.26 -15.23
C THR A 232 -15.36 -13.77 -14.68
N PRO A 233 -14.41 -13.37 -15.55
CA PRO A 233 -13.15 -12.80 -15.11
C PRO A 233 -13.31 -11.54 -14.24
N ASP A 234 -14.28 -10.68 -14.57
CA ASP A 234 -14.60 -9.49 -13.76
C ASP A 234 -15.10 -9.85 -12.35
N GLU A 235 -15.92 -10.90 -12.24
CA GLU A 235 -16.36 -11.42 -10.95
C GLU A 235 -15.17 -11.98 -10.16
N ALA A 236 -14.26 -12.73 -10.80
CA ALA A 236 -13.04 -13.22 -10.15
C ALA A 236 -12.21 -12.07 -9.56
N VAL A 237 -12.03 -10.98 -10.31
CA VAL A 237 -11.33 -9.77 -9.84
C VAL A 237 -12.05 -9.12 -8.66
N ALA A 238 -13.37 -8.97 -8.74
CA ALA A 238 -14.17 -8.38 -7.66
C ALA A 238 -14.05 -9.19 -6.37
N LEU A 239 -14.16 -10.51 -6.47
CA LEU A 239 -14.05 -11.44 -5.35
C LEU A 239 -12.62 -11.49 -4.78
N ALA A 240 -11.59 -11.54 -5.63
CA ALA A 240 -10.20 -11.48 -5.22
C ALA A 240 -9.88 -10.20 -4.46
N ASN A 241 -10.43 -9.07 -4.91
CA ASN A 241 -10.21 -7.76 -4.30
C ASN A 241 -11.11 -7.47 -3.10
N ASN A 242 -12.13 -8.30 -2.83
CA ASN A 242 -13.02 -8.20 -1.68
C ASN A 242 -12.33 -8.70 -0.40
N THR A 243 -11.34 -7.92 0.05
CA THR A 243 -10.59 -8.12 1.28
C THR A 243 -9.85 -6.83 1.63
N ARG A 244 -9.57 -6.62 2.91
CA ARG A 244 -8.72 -5.53 3.39
C ARG A 244 -7.23 -5.74 3.05
N TYR A 245 -6.85 -6.95 2.69
CA TYR A 245 -5.48 -7.34 2.36
C TYR A 245 -5.12 -7.09 0.89
N GLY A 246 -3.84 -7.27 0.57
CA GLY A 246 -3.30 -7.20 -0.78
C GLY A 246 -1.83 -7.61 -0.82
N LEU A 247 -1.51 -8.83 -0.40
CA LEU A 247 -0.12 -9.29 -0.36
C LEU A 247 0.31 -9.98 -1.65
N ALA A 248 -0.19 -11.19 -1.90
CA ALA A 248 0.11 -11.97 -3.09
C ALA A 248 -1.18 -12.46 -3.77
N ALA A 249 -1.06 -12.97 -5.00
CA ALA A 249 -2.10 -13.67 -5.72
C ALA A 249 -1.49 -14.69 -6.68
N SER A 250 -2.22 -15.76 -6.95
CA SER A 250 -1.86 -16.77 -7.95
C SER A 250 -2.99 -16.85 -8.99
N ILE A 251 -2.62 -16.84 -10.27
CA ILE A 251 -3.54 -16.86 -11.41
C ILE A 251 -3.16 -18.02 -12.31
N TRP A 252 -4.13 -18.91 -12.56
CA TRP A 252 -3.96 -20.10 -13.39
C TRP A 252 -4.83 -19.98 -14.63
N ASN A 253 -4.18 -19.82 -15.79
CA ASN A 253 -4.79 -19.77 -17.10
C ASN A 253 -3.70 -19.97 -18.18
N GLU A 254 -3.92 -20.84 -19.16
CA GLU A 254 -2.99 -21.02 -20.29
C GLU A 254 -3.09 -19.88 -21.33
N ASN A 255 -4.15 -19.06 -21.26
CA ASN A 255 -4.29 -17.89 -22.11
C ASN A 255 -3.54 -16.68 -21.53
N ILE A 256 -2.45 -16.32 -22.21
CA ILE A 256 -1.58 -15.19 -21.82
C ILE A 256 -2.32 -13.85 -21.70
N THR A 257 -3.31 -13.60 -22.57
CA THR A 257 -4.05 -12.33 -22.57
C THR A 257 -4.87 -12.21 -21.30
N THR A 258 -5.63 -13.26 -20.96
CA THR A 258 -6.44 -13.30 -19.75
C THR A 258 -5.56 -13.28 -18.50
N ALA A 259 -4.48 -14.07 -18.46
CA ALA A 259 -3.60 -14.13 -17.31
C ALA A 259 -2.97 -12.77 -16.97
N LEU A 260 -2.44 -12.06 -17.97
CA LEU A 260 -1.82 -10.75 -17.79
C LEU A 260 -2.83 -9.65 -17.46
N ASP A 261 -4.01 -9.67 -18.09
CA ASP A 261 -5.07 -8.70 -17.79
C ASP A 261 -5.54 -8.83 -16.33
N ILE A 262 -5.82 -10.06 -15.87
CA ILE A 262 -6.26 -10.31 -14.49
C ILE A 262 -5.15 -9.96 -13.50
N ALA A 263 -3.88 -10.23 -13.82
CA ALA A 263 -2.74 -9.84 -12.98
C ALA A 263 -2.66 -8.32 -12.75
N ALA A 264 -2.99 -7.51 -13.76
CA ALA A 264 -3.03 -6.06 -13.63
C ALA A 264 -4.20 -5.58 -12.74
N GLN A 265 -5.33 -6.28 -12.77
CA GLN A 265 -6.55 -5.87 -12.06
C GLN A 265 -6.59 -6.28 -10.57
N VAL A 266 -6.00 -7.44 -10.23
CA VAL A 266 -5.95 -7.93 -8.83
C VAL A 266 -5.06 -7.01 -7.96
N LYS A 267 -5.55 -6.67 -6.77
CA LYS A 267 -4.89 -5.79 -5.80
C LYS A 267 -4.00 -6.63 -4.87
N ALA A 268 -2.84 -6.99 -5.40
CA ALA A 268 -1.77 -7.68 -4.69
C ALA A 268 -0.43 -7.07 -5.06
N GLY A 269 0.53 -7.08 -4.12
CA GLY A 269 1.89 -6.62 -4.38
C GLY A 269 2.74 -7.62 -5.16
N VAL A 270 2.36 -8.91 -5.13
CA VAL A 270 2.95 -9.96 -5.96
C VAL A 270 1.85 -10.76 -6.65
N VAL A 271 2.06 -11.09 -7.92
CA VAL A 271 1.16 -11.96 -8.69
C VAL A 271 1.99 -13.01 -9.40
N TRP A 272 1.60 -14.27 -9.27
CA TRP A 272 2.21 -15.38 -10.00
C TRP A 272 1.26 -15.91 -11.07
N ILE A 273 1.71 -15.95 -12.32
CA ILE A 273 0.99 -16.60 -13.42
C ILE A 273 1.47 -18.04 -13.55
N ASN A 274 0.52 -18.99 -13.52
CA ASN A 274 0.73 -20.44 -13.60
C ASN A 274 1.80 -20.95 -12.62
N GLY A 275 1.72 -20.43 -11.39
CA GLY A 275 2.63 -20.72 -10.30
C GLY A 275 2.20 -20.04 -9.02
N THR A 276 2.91 -20.31 -7.93
CA THR A 276 2.63 -19.73 -6.61
C THR A 276 3.84 -19.89 -5.70
N ASN A 277 3.96 -19.06 -4.66
CA ASN A 277 5.05 -19.12 -3.68
C ASN A 277 6.46 -19.11 -4.32
N LEU A 278 6.62 -18.40 -5.44
CA LEU A 278 7.90 -18.24 -6.11
C LEU A 278 8.62 -17.03 -5.51
N PHE A 279 9.86 -17.26 -5.09
CA PHE A 279 10.70 -16.26 -4.44
C PHE A 279 12.09 -16.22 -5.06
N ASP A 280 12.64 -15.02 -5.19
CA ASP A 280 14.01 -14.79 -5.59
C ASP A 280 14.51 -13.53 -4.90
N ALA A 281 15.78 -13.49 -4.49
CA ALA A 281 16.37 -12.31 -3.86
C ALA A 281 16.35 -11.07 -4.77
N ASN A 282 16.28 -11.27 -6.09
CA ASN A 282 16.19 -10.23 -7.12
C ASN A 282 14.73 -9.94 -7.55
N ALA A 283 13.73 -10.52 -6.89
CA ALA A 283 12.31 -10.22 -7.09
C ALA A 283 11.75 -9.45 -5.88
N PRO A 284 11.22 -8.22 -6.06
CA PRO A 284 10.66 -7.49 -4.94
C PRO A 284 9.35 -8.10 -4.47
N PHE A 285 9.19 -8.24 -3.16
CA PHE A 285 8.00 -8.77 -2.49
C PHE A 285 7.49 -7.75 -1.47
N GLY A 286 6.17 -7.60 -1.36
CA GLY A 286 5.55 -6.94 -0.21
C GLY A 286 4.15 -6.42 -0.48
N GLY A 287 3.45 -6.04 0.59
CA GLY A 287 2.00 -5.81 0.54
C GLY A 287 1.51 -4.46 -0.01
N MET A 288 0.20 -4.36 -0.18
CA MET A 288 -0.58 -3.13 -0.27
C MET A 288 -1.78 -3.20 0.68
N ARG A 289 -2.50 -2.09 0.89
CA ARG A 289 -3.62 -1.99 1.84
C ARG A 289 -3.17 -2.42 3.26
N GLU A 290 -3.96 -3.23 3.96
CA GLU A 290 -3.63 -3.69 5.31
C GLU A 290 -2.60 -4.83 5.37
N SER A 291 -2.12 -5.31 4.21
CA SER A 291 -0.94 -6.18 4.15
C SER A 291 0.37 -5.40 4.35
N GLY A 292 0.28 -4.07 4.55
CA GLY A 292 1.40 -3.21 4.90
C GLY A 292 2.01 -2.49 3.72
N PHE A 293 3.25 -2.03 3.88
CA PHE A 293 3.95 -1.17 2.93
C PHE A 293 5.47 -1.32 3.06
N GLY A 294 6.17 -1.01 1.97
CA GLY A 294 7.57 -1.33 1.77
C GLY A 294 7.73 -2.53 0.83
N ARG A 295 8.95 -2.78 0.39
CA ARG A 295 9.28 -3.99 -0.38
C ARG A 295 10.54 -4.59 0.22
N GLU A 296 10.67 -5.90 0.09
CA GLU A 296 11.89 -6.66 0.36
C GLU A 296 12.37 -7.32 -0.93
N GLY A 297 13.69 -7.44 -1.09
CA GLY A 297 14.29 -8.00 -2.31
C GLY A 297 14.52 -6.96 -3.41
N ALA A 298 15.42 -7.32 -4.33
CA ALA A 298 15.83 -6.53 -5.48
C ALA A 298 16.33 -5.11 -5.13
N ARG A 299 16.37 -4.24 -6.15
CA ARG A 299 16.71 -2.82 -5.99
C ARG A 299 15.62 -2.06 -5.25
N GLU A 300 14.37 -2.45 -5.46
CA GLU A 300 13.20 -1.78 -4.90
C GLU A 300 13.19 -1.90 -3.36
N GLY A 301 13.51 -3.09 -2.82
CA GLY A 301 13.61 -3.29 -1.37
C GLY A 301 14.82 -2.62 -0.72
N MET A 302 15.94 -2.50 -1.45
CA MET A 302 17.13 -1.79 -0.96
C MET A 302 16.83 -0.33 -0.59
N LEU A 303 15.95 0.32 -1.35
CA LEU A 303 15.55 1.72 -1.11
C LEU A 303 14.90 1.94 0.27
N ALA A 304 14.34 0.90 0.88
CA ALA A 304 13.76 0.99 2.22
C ALA A 304 14.82 1.18 3.32
N TYR A 305 16.08 0.87 3.03
CA TYR A 305 17.23 0.97 3.95
C TYR A 305 18.11 2.20 3.66
N LEU A 306 18.01 2.81 2.48
CA LEU A 306 18.81 3.97 2.08
C LEU A 306 18.10 5.30 2.30
N THR A 307 18.77 6.30 2.88
CA THR A 307 18.29 7.70 2.94
C THR A 307 18.81 8.49 1.75
N GLY A 308 17.97 9.35 1.16
CA GLY A 308 18.43 10.41 0.26
C GLY A 308 18.95 11.60 1.05
N ALA A 309 19.27 12.70 0.35
CA ALA A 309 19.53 13.97 1.01
C ALA A 309 18.24 14.45 1.71
N SER A 310 18.25 14.50 3.04
CA SER A 310 17.19 15.15 3.82
C SER A 310 17.19 16.65 3.55
N PRO A 311 16.01 17.31 3.52
CA PRO A 311 15.94 18.77 3.49
C PRO A 311 16.79 19.38 4.61
N LYS A 312 17.55 20.42 4.28
CA LYS A 312 18.43 21.11 5.23
C LYS A 312 17.85 22.41 5.79
N GLY A 313 16.57 22.68 5.51
CA GLY A 313 15.91 23.89 5.98
C GLY A 313 15.64 23.88 7.48
N ARG A 314 15.01 24.95 7.96
CA ARG A 314 14.51 25.06 9.34
C ARG A 314 13.26 24.18 9.55
N PRO A 315 12.94 23.80 10.79
CA PRO A 315 11.65 23.18 11.11
C PRO A 315 10.45 24.05 10.70
N ARG A 316 9.39 23.41 10.20
CA ARG A 316 8.11 24.05 9.88
C ARG A 316 7.40 24.47 11.18
N LYS A 317 6.64 25.55 11.10
CA LYS A 317 5.83 26.07 12.21
C LYS A 317 4.35 25.89 11.88
N ALA A 318 3.55 25.61 12.89
CA ALA A 318 2.10 25.60 12.74
C ALA A 318 1.61 26.99 12.27
N PRO A 319 0.67 27.05 11.31
CA PRO A 319 0.04 28.30 10.93
C PRO A 319 -0.83 28.85 12.08
N GLY A 320 -1.12 30.15 12.04
CA GLY A 320 -2.00 30.79 13.01
C GLY A 320 -3.42 30.23 12.95
N ALA A 321 -4.13 30.25 14.08
CA ALA A 321 -5.52 29.81 14.16
C ALA A 321 -6.42 30.62 13.22
N LEU A 322 -7.41 29.95 12.63
CA LEU A 322 -8.38 30.60 11.75
C LEU A 322 -9.53 31.19 12.57
N SER A 323 -10.03 32.35 12.13
CA SER A 323 -11.25 32.95 12.65
C SER A 323 -12.39 32.75 11.65
N PRO A 324 -13.41 31.93 11.97
CA PRO A 324 -14.53 31.68 11.08
C PRO A 324 -15.36 32.95 10.84
N LEU A 325 -15.77 33.16 9.59
CA LEU A 325 -16.65 34.22 9.13
C LEU A 325 -17.85 33.59 8.40
N PRO A 326 -19.11 33.96 8.72
CA PRO A 326 -20.28 33.45 8.00
C PRO A 326 -20.22 33.80 6.51
N ALA A 327 -20.74 32.92 5.64
CA ALA A 327 -20.83 33.21 4.21
C ALA A 327 -21.56 34.53 3.93
N GLY A 328 -20.98 35.37 3.07
CA GLY A 328 -21.59 36.64 2.64
C GLY A 328 -21.35 37.84 3.57
N THR A 329 -20.48 37.71 4.58
CA THR A 329 -20.14 38.81 5.50
C THR A 329 -19.00 39.72 5.04
N SER A 330 -18.61 39.66 3.76
CA SER A 330 -17.66 40.65 3.22
C SER A 330 -18.31 42.03 3.24
N GLY A 331 -17.82 42.92 4.11
CA GLY A 331 -18.16 44.35 4.07
C GLY A 331 -17.66 45.07 2.81
N ASP A 332 -17.03 44.34 1.89
CA ASP A 332 -16.58 44.81 0.59
C ASP A 332 -17.74 44.85 -0.41
N ALA A 333 -17.77 45.89 -1.25
CA ALA A 333 -18.74 46.02 -2.35
C ALA A 333 -18.58 44.99 -3.48
N VAL A 334 -17.51 44.18 -3.46
CA VAL A 334 -17.15 43.21 -4.50
C VAL A 334 -17.02 41.82 -3.89
N ASP A 335 -17.69 40.83 -4.46
CA ASP A 335 -17.56 39.43 -4.03
C ASP A 335 -16.18 38.90 -4.39
N ARG A 336 -15.33 38.76 -3.37
CA ARG A 336 -13.99 38.16 -3.46
C ARG A 336 -13.93 36.80 -2.77
N THR A 337 -15.09 36.19 -2.50
CA THR A 337 -15.20 34.92 -1.78
C THR A 337 -14.89 33.76 -2.71
N ARG A 338 -13.76 33.09 -2.47
CA ARG A 338 -13.40 31.87 -3.19
C ARG A 338 -14.23 30.68 -2.71
N LYS A 339 -14.20 29.60 -3.49
CA LYS A 339 -14.91 28.34 -3.25
C LYS A 339 -13.92 27.18 -3.25
N LEU A 340 -14.31 26.05 -2.68
CA LEU A 340 -13.56 24.79 -2.77
C LEU A 340 -13.58 24.32 -4.23
N TYR A 341 -12.66 23.43 -4.62
CA TYR A 341 -12.70 22.80 -5.94
C TYR A 341 -12.87 21.29 -5.77
N ILE A 342 -14.05 20.76 -6.05
CA ILE A 342 -14.37 19.34 -5.81
C ILE A 342 -15.12 18.79 -7.01
N GLY A 343 -14.61 17.70 -7.58
CA GLY A 343 -15.26 17.00 -8.69
C GLY A 343 -15.34 17.82 -9.98
N GLY A 344 -14.32 18.64 -10.26
CA GLY A 344 -14.28 19.46 -11.48
C GLY A 344 -15.18 20.70 -11.44
N ALA A 345 -15.53 21.18 -10.24
CA ALA A 345 -16.36 22.35 -10.09
C ALA A 345 -16.08 23.08 -8.78
N GLN A 346 -16.33 24.39 -8.77
CA GLN A 346 -16.32 25.17 -7.55
C GLN A 346 -17.50 24.81 -6.64
N LYS A 347 -17.24 24.54 -5.35
CA LYS A 347 -18.25 24.17 -4.34
C LYS A 347 -18.17 25.07 -3.12
N ARG A 348 -19.33 25.39 -2.53
CA ARG A 348 -19.39 26.05 -1.22
C ARG A 348 -18.93 25.04 -0.14
N PRO A 349 -18.28 25.49 0.93
CA PRO A 349 -17.98 24.63 2.06
C PRO A 349 -19.30 24.19 2.70
N ASP A 350 -19.37 22.92 3.11
CA ASP A 350 -20.58 22.36 3.70
C ASP A 350 -21.04 23.12 4.95
N GLY A 351 -20.08 23.55 5.79
CA GLY A 351 -20.36 24.33 6.99
C GLY A 351 -20.83 25.77 6.73
N GLY A 352 -20.74 26.26 5.49
CA GLY A 352 -21.15 27.62 5.13
C GLY A 352 -20.27 28.75 5.70
N TYR A 353 -19.11 28.42 6.26
CA TYR A 353 -18.16 29.40 6.79
C TYR A 353 -16.99 29.64 5.84
N SER A 354 -16.37 30.80 6.00
CA SER A 354 -15.13 31.22 5.34
C SER A 354 -14.15 31.73 6.39
N TYR A 355 -12.93 32.08 6.00
CA TYR A 355 -11.99 32.80 6.82
C TYR A 355 -11.26 33.85 5.97
N ALA A 356 -10.78 34.90 6.61
CA ALA A 356 -10.06 35.97 5.93
C ALA A 356 -8.59 35.60 5.73
N VAL A 357 -8.09 35.92 4.53
CA VAL A 357 -6.66 35.95 4.20
C VAL A 357 -6.36 37.29 3.53
N PRO A 358 -5.09 37.72 3.42
CA PRO A 358 -4.77 38.99 2.77
C PRO A 358 -5.39 39.09 1.37
N GLY A 359 -6.33 40.03 1.20
CA GLY A 359 -6.97 40.34 -0.08
C GLY A 359 -8.13 39.43 -0.51
N ALA A 360 -8.52 38.40 0.26
CA ALA A 360 -9.61 37.50 -0.11
C ALA A 360 -10.33 36.87 1.10
N GLN A 361 -11.55 36.38 0.88
CA GLN A 361 -12.22 35.44 1.77
C GLN A 361 -12.19 34.05 1.15
N VAL A 362 -11.84 33.04 1.95
CA VAL A 362 -11.61 31.68 1.48
C VAL A 362 -12.44 30.68 2.30
N PRO A 363 -12.92 29.59 1.69
CA PRO A 363 -13.89 28.72 2.33
C PRO A 363 -13.26 27.91 3.46
N LEU A 364 -13.99 27.74 4.55
CA LEU A 364 -13.59 26.92 5.69
C LEU A 364 -14.22 25.54 5.51
N GLY A 365 -13.47 24.65 4.84
CA GLY A 365 -13.86 23.27 4.62
C GLY A 365 -13.68 22.42 5.88
N GLY A 366 -14.45 21.34 5.97
CA GLY A 366 -14.40 20.40 7.08
C GLY A 366 -14.46 18.94 6.63
N ARG A 367 -14.80 18.05 7.58
CA ARG A 367 -14.84 16.60 7.35
C ARG A 367 -15.78 16.19 6.22
N LYS A 368 -16.93 16.86 6.05
CA LYS A 368 -17.87 16.54 4.97
C LYS A 368 -17.33 16.94 3.59
N ASP A 369 -16.58 18.03 3.49
CA ASP A 369 -15.94 18.42 2.25
C ASP A 369 -14.82 17.43 1.85
N ILE A 370 -14.05 16.92 2.81
CA ILE A 370 -13.09 15.83 2.57
C ILE A 370 -13.80 14.58 2.05
N ARG A 371 -14.92 14.17 2.67
CA ARG A 371 -15.71 13.03 2.19
C ARG A 371 -16.18 13.24 0.74
N ASN A 372 -16.75 14.40 0.44
CA ASN A 372 -17.22 14.74 -0.90
C ASN A 372 -16.07 14.71 -1.93
N ALA A 373 -14.87 15.17 -1.54
CA ALA A 373 -13.67 15.12 -2.37
C ALA A 373 -13.19 13.68 -2.62
N VAL A 374 -13.23 12.81 -1.60
CA VAL A 374 -12.92 11.39 -1.75
C VAL A 374 -13.93 10.71 -2.67
N GLU A 375 -15.23 10.94 -2.49
CA GLU A 375 -16.28 10.41 -3.37
C GLU A 375 -16.08 10.86 -4.83
N ALA A 376 -15.73 12.13 -5.05
CA ALA A 376 -15.40 12.64 -6.38
C ALA A 376 -14.16 11.95 -6.98
N ALA A 377 -13.12 11.72 -6.17
CA ALA A 377 -11.93 11.00 -6.60
C ALA A 377 -12.20 9.52 -6.92
N HIS A 378 -13.19 8.88 -6.28
CA HIS A 378 -13.65 7.53 -6.63
C HIS A 378 -14.46 7.49 -7.93
N LYS A 379 -15.24 8.54 -8.23
CA LYS A 379 -15.92 8.68 -9.54
C LYS A 379 -14.91 8.87 -10.68
N ALA A 380 -13.74 9.44 -10.39
CA ALA A 380 -12.64 9.63 -11.35
C ALA A 380 -11.67 8.44 -11.49
N THR A 381 -12.11 7.21 -11.22
CA THR A 381 -11.25 6.00 -11.31
C THR A 381 -10.64 5.77 -12.70
N GLY A 382 -11.29 6.27 -13.76
CA GLY A 382 -10.77 6.23 -15.12
C GLY A 382 -9.35 6.80 -15.25
N TRP A 383 -9.01 7.85 -14.48
CA TRP A 383 -7.68 8.49 -14.53
C TRP A 383 -6.53 7.52 -14.23
N SER A 384 -6.73 6.58 -13.30
CA SER A 384 -5.73 5.57 -12.97
C SER A 384 -5.52 4.52 -14.06
N LYS A 385 -6.42 4.45 -15.05
CA LYS A 385 -6.34 3.54 -16.21
C LYS A 385 -5.90 4.24 -17.50
N VAL A 386 -5.94 5.57 -17.55
CA VAL A 386 -5.49 6.36 -18.70
C VAL A 386 -3.99 6.15 -18.92
N THR A 387 -3.53 6.11 -20.17
CA THR A 387 -2.12 5.92 -20.52
C THR A 387 -1.24 7.05 -19.98
N GLY A 388 0.05 6.78 -19.75
CA GLY A 388 1.00 7.81 -19.34
C GLY A 388 1.03 9.00 -20.32
N HIS A 389 0.95 8.71 -21.63
CA HIS A 389 0.92 9.73 -22.68
C HIS A 389 -0.27 10.68 -22.53
N ASN A 390 -1.47 10.15 -22.34
CA ASN A 390 -2.67 10.97 -22.19
C ASN A 390 -2.61 11.81 -20.89
N ARG A 391 -2.06 11.25 -19.80
CA ARG A 391 -1.80 12.04 -18.59
C ARG A 391 -0.78 13.15 -18.84
N ALA A 392 0.26 12.88 -19.63
CA ALA A 392 1.25 13.87 -20.02
C ALA A 392 0.61 15.02 -20.80
N GLN A 393 -0.26 14.74 -21.78
CA GLN A 393 -0.98 15.77 -22.55
C GLN A 393 -1.79 16.71 -21.65
N VAL A 394 -2.59 16.15 -20.75
CA VAL A 394 -3.37 16.95 -19.78
C VAL A 394 -2.46 17.83 -18.91
N LEU A 395 -1.31 17.30 -18.47
CA LEU A 395 -0.35 18.06 -17.68
C LEU A 395 0.40 19.14 -18.49
N TYR A 396 0.66 18.90 -19.78
CA TYR A 396 1.20 19.92 -20.68
C TYR A 396 0.21 21.06 -20.88
N PHE A 397 -1.08 20.75 -21.12
CA PHE A 397 -2.12 21.79 -21.19
C PHE A 397 -2.22 22.58 -19.90
N LEU A 398 -2.11 21.90 -18.74
CA LEU A 398 -2.06 22.58 -17.44
C LEU A 398 -0.89 23.55 -17.33
N ALA A 399 0.31 23.14 -17.75
CA ALA A 399 1.49 24.00 -17.74
C ALA A 399 1.35 25.20 -18.69
N GLU A 400 0.85 24.98 -19.90
CA GLU A 400 0.60 26.03 -20.89
C GLU A 400 -0.45 27.03 -20.43
N ASN A 401 -1.56 26.56 -19.86
CA ASN A 401 -2.63 27.41 -19.35
C ASN A 401 -2.19 28.17 -18.08
N LEU A 402 -1.38 27.56 -17.22
CA LEU A 402 -0.76 28.27 -16.09
C LEU A 402 0.17 29.37 -16.60
N ASN A 403 0.98 29.10 -17.63
CA ASN A 403 1.88 30.08 -18.24
C ASN A 403 1.12 31.25 -18.89
N ALA A 404 0.09 30.95 -19.68
CA ALA A 404 -0.76 31.95 -20.32
C ALA A 404 -1.41 32.90 -19.29
N ARG A 405 -1.64 32.40 -18.08
CA ARG A 405 -2.22 33.12 -16.96
C ARG A 405 -1.22 33.48 -15.87
N ALA A 406 0.08 33.38 -16.14
CA ALA A 406 1.11 33.65 -15.13
C ALA A 406 0.96 35.06 -14.53
N ARG A 407 0.40 36.00 -15.31
CA ARG A 407 0.10 37.36 -14.87
C ARG A 407 -1.00 37.47 -13.80
N ASP A 408 -1.81 36.44 -13.61
CA ASP A 408 -2.91 36.42 -12.64
C ASP A 408 -2.44 35.94 -11.25
N PHE A 409 -1.24 35.34 -11.16
CA PHE A 409 -0.69 34.76 -9.93
C PHE A 409 0.53 35.54 -9.41
N ALA A 410 0.73 35.56 -8.10
CA ALA A 410 1.89 36.20 -7.48
C ALA A 410 2.48 35.31 -6.37
N PRO A 411 3.79 35.42 -6.08
CA PRO A 411 4.79 36.26 -6.75
C PRO A 411 5.30 35.67 -8.09
N ARG A 412 5.82 36.51 -8.99
CA ARG A 412 6.11 36.15 -10.39
C ARG A 412 7.23 35.11 -10.56
N ASP A 413 8.24 35.20 -9.73
CA ASP A 413 9.37 34.26 -9.66
C ASP A 413 8.90 32.86 -9.26
N GLU A 414 8.03 32.77 -8.24
CA GLU A 414 7.42 31.49 -7.84
C GLU A 414 6.56 30.90 -8.96
N VAL A 415 5.78 31.73 -9.66
CA VAL A 415 4.90 31.30 -10.76
C VAL A 415 5.70 30.75 -11.94
N ALA A 416 6.80 31.42 -12.31
CA ALA A 416 7.67 30.93 -13.38
C ALA A 416 8.22 29.53 -13.06
N LEU A 417 8.70 29.32 -11.83
CA LEU A 417 9.15 28.01 -11.37
C LEU A 417 8.01 26.99 -11.32
N ALA A 418 6.78 27.40 -10.97
CA ALA A 418 5.63 26.50 -10.96
C ALA A 418 5.26 26.03 -12.37
N VAL A 419 5.36 26.90 -13.38
CA VAL A 419 5.19 26.54 -14.80
C VAL A 419 6.25 25.53 -15.23
N GLU A 420 7.53 25.80 -14.95
CA GLU A 420 8.62 24.87 -15.26
C GLU A 420 8.41 23.50 -14.57
N ARG A 421 7.97 23.53 -13.32
CA ARG A 421 7.66 22.33 -12.53
C ARG A 421 6.51 21.53 -13.12
N ALA A 422 5.50 22.20 -13.67
CA ALA A 422 4.39 21.55 -14.35
C ALA A 422 4.85 20.83 -15.62
N PHE A 423 5.66 21.48 -16.46
CA PHE A 423 6.30 20.85 -17.62
C PHE A 423 7.17 19.65 -17.23
N TYR A 424 7.96 19.79 -16.17
CA TYR A 424 8.82 18.71 -15.67
C TYR A 424 8.01 17.47 -15.26
N TRP A 425 6.90 17.65 -14.54
CA TRP A 425 6.05 16.52 -14.14
C TRP A 425 5.24 15.93 -15.29
N ALA A 426 4.81 16.77 -16.26
CA ALA A 426 4.22 16.28 -17.51
C ALA A 426 5.18 15.33 -18.24
N ALA A 427 6.47 15.70 -18.33
CA ALA A 427 7.48 14.90 -19.00
C ALA A 427 7.70 13.52 -18.37
N TRP A 428 7.46 13.36 -17.07
CA TRP A 428 7.63 12.09 -16.33
C TRP A 428 6.42 11.15 -16.40
N ALA A 429 5.24 11.62 -16.80
CA ALA A 429 3.99 10.87 -16.71
C ALA A 429 4.00 9.51 -17.46
N ASP A 430 4.84 9.39 -18.49
CA ASP A 430 5.05 8.21 -19.33
C ASP A 430 6.49 7.69 -19.36
N LYS A 431 7.35 8.15 -18.44
CA LYS A 431 8.80 7.80 -18.41
C LYS A 431 9.27 7.22 -17.08
N HIS A 432 8.33 6.92 -16.17
CA HIS A 432 8.66 6.31 -14.89
C HIS A 432 8.57 4.78 -14.93
N ASP A 433 9.35 4.15 -15.81
CA ASP A 433 9.20 2.73 -16.15
C ASP A 433 9.40 1.76 -14.99
N GLY A 434 8.69 0.63 -15.04
CA GLY A 434 8.95 -0.55 -14.22
C GLY A 434 10.31 -1.20 -14.55
N ARG A 435 10.56 -2.37 -13.98
CA ARG A 435 11.79 -3.14 -14.25
C ARG A 435 11.48 -4.60 -14.49
N ILE A 436 12.32 -5.23 -15.30
CA ILE A 436 12.34 -6.68 -15.47
C ILE A 436 13.53 -7.20 -14.68
N HIS A 437 13.31 -8.22 -13.85
CA HIS A 437 14.38 -8.92 -13.13
C HIS A 437 14.39 -10.39 -13.52
N SER A 438 15.59 -10.88 -13.89
CA SER A 438 15.84 -12.32 -14.04
C SER A 438 15.83 -13.00 -12.67
N THR A 439 15.30 -14.21 -12.63
CA THR A 439 15.25 -15.08 -11.45
C THR A 439 15.99 -16.38 -11.72
N ALA A 440 16.25 -17.16 -10.66
CA ALA A 440 16.88 -18.48 -10.79
C ALA A 440 15.95 -19.54 -11.43
N SER A 441 14.64 -19.30 -11.47
CA SER A 441 13.64 -20.13 -12.14
C SER A 441 13.50 -19.78 -13.63
N ALA A 442 12.80 -20.62 -14.39
CA ALA A 442 12.43 -20.37 -15.81
C ALA A 442 11.32 -19.30 -15.95
N GLN A 443 11.49 -18.19 -15.25
CA GLN A 443 10.56 -17.08 -15.16
C GLN A 443 11.34 -15.76 -15.14
N VAL A 444 10.62 -14.68 -15.41
CA VAL A 444 11.10 -13.33 -15.10
C VAL A 444 10.04 -12.61 -14.27
N THR A 445 10.46 -11.57 -13.57
CA THR A 445 9.53 -10.71 -12.84
C THR A 445 9.42 -9.35 -13.47
N LEU A 446 8.18 -8.89 -13.64
CA LEU A 446 7.83 -7.53 -14.04
C LEU A 446 7.52 -6.74 -12.77
N ALA A 447 8.48 -5.97 -12.27
CA ALA A 447 8.29 -5.02 -11.17
C ALA A 447 7.62 -3.74 -11.72
N MET A 448 6.30 -3.81 -11.85
CA MET A 448 5.43 -2.77 -12.37
C MET A 448 5.20 -1.67 -11.32
N LYS A 449 5.00 -0.43 -11.78
CA LYS A 449 4.64 0.69 -10.92
C LYS A 449 3.18 1.04 -11.14
N GLU A 450 2.40 0.96 -10.07
CA GLU A 450 0.97 1.24 -10.09
C GLU A 450 0.64 2.44 -9.20
N PRO A 451 -0.36 3.27 -9.55
CA PRO A 451 -0.85 4.29 -8.64
C PRO A 451 -1.41 3.67 -7.35
N PHE A 452 -1.38 4.44 -6.26
CA PHE A 452 -2.11 4.11 -5.03
C PHE A 452 -3.62 4.22 -5.24
N GLY A 453 -4.05 5.19 -6.06
CA GLY A 453 -5.44 5.49 -6.31
C GLY A 453 -5.80 6.86 -5.76
N VAL A 454 -6.49 6.91 -4.61
CA VAL A 454 -6.84 8.17 -3.94
C VAL A 454 -5.74 8.56 -2.96
N MET A 455 -5.16 9.75 -3.11
CA MET A 455 -4.11 10.27 -2.23
C MET A 455 -4.57 11.56 -1.54
N GLY A 456 -4.27 11.69 -0.25
CA GLY A 456 -4.32 12.97 0.45
C GLY A 456 -2.97 13.67 0.37
N ILE A 457 -2.96 14.98 0.14
CA ILE A 457 -1.73 15.79 0.16
C ILE A 457 -1.97 17.07 0.95
N VAL A 458 -1.35 17.17 2.12
CA VAL A 458 -1.31 18.40 2.91
C VAL A 458 -0.06 19.16 2.50
N CYS A 459 -0.25 20.16 1.63
CA CYS A 459 0.79 20.92 0.96
C CYS A 459 1.62 21.75 1.95
N PRO A 460 2.82 22.26 1.60
CA PRO A 460 3.57 23.16 2.47
C PRO A 460 2.85 24.51 2.71
N GLU A 461 3.22 25.23 3.79
CA GLU A 461 2.81 26.63 3.99
C GLU A 461 3.66 27.59 3.15
N GLU A 462 4.95 27.28 3.02
CA GLU A 462 5.88 28.02 2.18
C GLU A 462 5.67 27.70 0.68
N ALA A 463 5.96 28.68 -0.19
CA ALA A 463 5.75 28.60 -1.63
C ALA A 463 4.34 28.07 -2.00
N PRO A 464 3.27 28.82 -1.70
CA PRO A 464 1.90 28.30 -1.77
C PRO A 464 1.45 27.77 -3.13
N LEU A 465 1.99 28.29 -4.23
CA LEU A 465 1.74 27.80 -5.58
C LEU A 465 2.75 26.72 -5.98
N LEU A 466 4.05 27.01 -5.88
CA LEU A 466 5.10 26.12 -6.33
C LEU A 466 5.15 24.83 -5.50
N GLY A 467 4.96 24.91 -4.18
CA GLY A 467 4.87 23.76 -3.29
C GLY A 467 3.63 22.90 -3.56
N PHE A 468 2.48 23.53 -3.86
CA PHE A 468 1.28 22.82 -4.31
C PHE A 468 1.55 22.06 -5.62
N VAL A 469 2.06 22.75 -6.64
CA VAL A 469 2.37 22.16 -7.95
C VAL A 469 3.41 21.05 -7.83
N SER A 470 4.45 21.25 -7.02
CA SER A 470 5.54 20.29 -6.79
C SER A 470 5.08 19.00 -6.12
N THR A 471 3.98 19.03 -5.37
CA THR A 471 3.47 17.87 -4.62
C THR A 471 2.28 17.22 -5.32
N VAL A 472 1.36 17.99 -5.89
CA VAL A 472 0.13 17.48 -6.52
C VAL A 472 0.39 16.90 -7.92
N LEU A 473 1.16 17.60 -8.76
CA LEU A 473 1.38 17.16 -10.13
C LEU A 473 2.13 15.83 -10.29
N PRO A 474 3.18 15.50 -9.52
CA PRO A 474 3.81 14.18 -9.65
C PRO A 474 2.85 13.05 -9.24
N ALA A 475 1.95 13.29 -8.29
CA ALA A 475 0.95 12.30 -7.90
C ALA A 475 -0.03 12.02 -9.04
N ILE A 476 -0.59 13.05 -9.68
CA ILE A 476 -1.51 12.84 -10.81
C ILE A 476 -0.80 12.38 -12.09
N ALA A 477 0.47 12.75 -12.30
CA ALA A 477 1.31 12.22 -13.39
C ALA A 477 1.46 10.70 -13.32
N MET A 478 1.52 10.15 -12.10
CA MET A 478 1.57 8.72 -11.84
C MET A 478 0.18 8.03 -11.82
N GLY A 479 -0.89 8.76 -12.13
CA GLY A 479 -2.24 8.21 -12.24
C GLY A 479 -3.05 8.22 -10.94
N ASN A 480 -2.61 8.93 -9.90
CA ASN A 480 -3.38 9.10 -8.66
C ASN A 480 -4.42 10.21 -8.82
N ARG A 481 -5.46 10.17 -7.99
CA ARG A 481 -6.42 11.26 -7.78
C ARG A 481 -6.17 11.87 -6.41
N VAL A 482 -6.14 13.19 -6.32
CA VAL A 482 -5.60 13.91 -5.15
C VAL A 482 -6.69 14.71 -4.46
N ILE A 483 -6.73 14.61 -3.13
CA ILE A 483 -7.39 15.57 -2.23
C ILE A 483 -6.28 16.41 -1.61
N ALA A 484 -6.14 17.64 -2.12
CA ALA A 484 -5.13 18.57 -1.69
C ALA A 484 -5.68 19.53 -0.63
N VAL A 485 -4.96 19.66 0.48
CA VAL A 485 -5.12 20.73 1.47
C VAL A 485 -3.99 21.72 1.23
N PRO A 486 -4.26 22.90 0.64
CA PRO A 486 -3.23 23.89 0.32
C PRO A 486 -2.75 24.63 1.58
N ALA A 487 -1.83 25.59 1.40
CA ALA A 487 -1.38 26.47 2.48
C ALA A 487 -2.58 27.16 3.18
N GLN A 488 -2.69 27.04 4.50
CA GLN A 488 -3.75 27.65 5.29
C GLN A 488 -3.65 29.17 5.31
N SER A 489 -2.42 29.69 5.42
CA SER A 489 -2.17 31.13 5.49
C SER A 489 -2.34 31.86 4.16
N ASN A 490 -2.11 31.17 3.03
CA ASN A 490 -2.28 31.73 1.69
C ASN A 490 -2.75 30.67 0.67
N PRO A 491 -4.02 30.23 0.71
CA PRO A 491 -4.54 29.22 -0.20
C PRO A 491 -4.95 29.78 -1.56
N VAL A 492 -4.97 31.11 -1.73
CA VAL A 492 -5.53 31.77 -2.92
C VAL A 492 -4.87 31.28 -4.22
N PRO A 493 -3.52 31.16 -4.33
CA PRO A 493 -2.91 30.66 -5.55
C PRO A 493 -3.37 29.25 -5.93
N ALA A 494 -3.58 28.36 -4.96
CA ALA A 494 -4.09 27.03 -5.22
C ALA A 494 -5.57 27.05 -5.63
N LEU A 495 -6.41 27.88 -4.99
CA LEU A 495 -7.81 28.01 -5.36
C LEU A 495 -7.97 28.62 -6.76
N ASP A 496 -7.14 29.59 -7.14
CA ASP A 496 -7.19 30.27 -8.43
C ASP A 496 -6.73 29.37 -9.60
N LEU A 497 -6.12 28.22 -9.30
CA LEU A 497 -5.87 27.16 -10.28
C LEU A 497 -7.17 26.51 -10.81
N TYR A 498 -8.34 26.67 -10.18
CA TYR A 498 -9.60 26.08 -10.65
C TYR A 498 -9.84 26.28 -12.16
N GLN A 499 -9.65 27.51 -12.64
CA GLN A 499 -9.85 27.82 -14.05
C GLN A 499 -8.71 27.28 -14.91
N VAL A 500 -7.48 27.17 -14.40
CA VAL A 500 -6.40 26.46 -15.10
C VAL A 500 -6.75 24.98 -15.25
N LEU A 501 -7.23 24.32 -14.18
CA LEU A 501 -7.66 22.93 -14.19
C LEU A 501 -8.81 22.71 -15.19
N ASP A 502 -9.83 23.56 -15.15
CA ASP A 502 -10.99 23.48 -16.04
C ASP A 502 -10.61 23.71 -17.51
N THR A 503 -9.71 24.67 -17.79
CA THR A 503 -9.27 24.98 -19.17
C THR A 503 -8.29 23.94 -19.72
N SER A 504 -7.74 23.08 -18.86
CA SER A 504 -6.76 22.04 -19.24
C SER A 504 -7.36 20.64 -19.32
N ASP A 505 -8.70 20.55 -19.30
CA ASP A 505 -9.45 19.30 -19.34
C ASP A 505 -9.03 18.28 -18.27
N VAL A 506 -8.62 18.77 -17.08
CA VAL A 506 -8.35 17.89 -15.94
C VAL A 506 -9.67 17.23 -15.54
N PRO A 507 -9.80 15.88 -15.61
CA PRO A 507 -11.07 15.25 -15.33
C PRO A 507 -11.56 15.54 -13.91
N GLY A 508 -12.86 15.83 -13.78
CA GLY A 508 -13.45 16.15 -12.49
C GLY A 508 -13.20 15.05 -11.44
N GLY A 509 -12.58 15.42 -10.32
CA GLY A 509 -12.23 14.50 -9.24
C GLY A 509 -10.76 14.05 -9.24
N VAL A 510 -9.98 14.34 -10.29
CA VAL A 510 -8.54 14.05 -10.33
C VAL A 510 -7.75 14.96 -9.40
N VAL A 511 -8.10 16.25 -9.37
CA VAL A 511 -7.58 17.22 -8.39
C VAL A 511 -8.77 17.80 -7.64
N ASN A 512 -8.75 17.72 -6.32
CA ASN A 512 -9.74 18.30 -5.43
C ASN A 512 -9.01 19.16 -4.41
N ILE A 513 -9.45 20.39 -4.18
CA ILE A 513 -8.80 21.37 -3.29
C ILE A 513 -9.76 21.72 -2.16
N VAL A 514 -9.34 21.43 -0.93
CA VAL A 514 -10.11 21.69 0.29
C VAL A 514 -9.29 22.57 1.24
N THR A 515 -9.72 23.81 1.45
CA THR A 515 -9.11 24.77 2.38
C THR A 515 -9.75 24.70 3.76
N GLY A 516 -9.03 25.09 4.81
CA GLY A 516 -9.53 25.09 6.18
C GLY A 516 -8.42 24.85 7.20
N PRO A 517 -8.78 24.54 8.47
CA PRO A 517 -7.81 24.21 9.51
C PRO A 517 -7.03 22.95 9.13
N ARG A 518 -5.75 23.11 8.78
CA ARG A 518 -4.94 22.02 8.24
C ARG A 518 -4.84 20.83 9.17
N ALA A 519 -4.74 21.05 10.47
CA ALA A 519 -4.66 19.99 11.47
C ALA A 519 -5.91 19.09 11.44
N GLU A 520 -7.11 19.68 11.35
CA GLU A 520 -8.37 18.95 11.32
C GLU A 520 -8.59 18.20 10.00
N LEU A 521 -8.23 18.83 8.88
CA LEU A 521 -8.36 18.24 7.56
C LEU A 521 -7.36 17.09 7.37
N ALA A 522 -6.11 17.25 7.84
CA ALA A 522 -5.09 16.23 7.82
C ALA A 522 -5.45 15.04 8.71
N ASP A 523 -5.96 15.29 9.91
CA ASP A 523 -6.49 14.25 10.81
C ASP A 523 -7.62 13.45 10.14
N THR A 524 -8.54 14.16 9.48
CA THR A 524 -9.63 13.53 8.71
C THR A 524 -9.10 12.64 7.60
N LEU A 525 -8.14 13.12 6.80
CA LEU A 525 -7.51 12.34 5.73
C LEU A 525 -6.75 11.12 6.27
N ALA A 526 -6.04 11.29 7.39
CA ALA A 526 -5.28 10.22 8.03
C ALA A 526 -6.18 9.10 8.57
N LYS A 527 -7.38 9.44 9.06
CA LYS A 527 -8.40 8.48 9.54
C LYS A 527 -9.28 7.90 8.43
N HIS A 528 -9.23 8.43 7.21
CA HIS A 528 -10.13 8.01 6.13
C HIS A 528 -9.70 6.65 5.56
N ASP A 529 -10.61 5.67 5.52
CA ASP A 529 -10.29 4.32 5.05
C ASP A 529 -10.12 4.25 3.52
N ASP A 530 -10.86 5.09 2.78
CA ASP A 530 -10.74 5.20 1.31
C ASP A 530 -9.61 6.12 0.82
N VAL A 531 -8.74 6.62 1.70
CA VAL A 531 -7.49 7.28 1.28
C VAL A 531 -6.37 6.25 1.30
N ALA A 532 -5.73 6.02 0.15
CA ALA A 532 -4.74 4.96 -0.02
C ALA A 532 -3.32 5.37 0.37
N ALA A 533 -2.98 6.65 0.31
CA ALA A 533 -1.69 7.19 0.76
C ALA A 533 -1.82 8.67 1.16
N LEU A 534 -0.91 9.15 2.01
CA LEU A 534 -0.95 10.52 2.53
C LEU A 534 0.44 11.16 2.55
N TRP A 535 0.56 12.37 2.02
CA TRP A 535 1.76 13.21 2.15
C TRP A 535 1.45 14.43 3.00
N VAL A 536 2.32 14.76 3.95
CA VAL A 536 2.12 15.87 4.89
C VAL A 536 3.41 16.68 5.05
N PHE A 537 3.35 17.93 4.60
CA PHE A 537 4.41 18.93 4.74
C PHE A 537 3.97 19.93 5.81
N GLY A 538 4.27 19.65 7.08
CA GLY A 538 3.85 20.49 8.21
C GLY A 538 4.65 20.18 9.47
N GLU A 539 4.39 20.91 10.55
CA GLU A 539 5.16 20.80 11.80
C GLU A 539 5.13 19.41 12.44
N ASP A 540 6.06 19.16 13.38
CA ASP A 540 6.22 17.84 14.04
C ASP A 540 4.94 17.31 14.68
N ALA A 541 4.15 18.18 15.31
CA ALA A 541 2.88 17.78 15.94
C ALA A 541 1.87 17.25 14.91
N LEU A 542 1.75 17.92 13.76
CA LEU A 542 0.91 17.47 12.66
C LEU A 542 1.42 16.14 12.09
N CYS A 543 2.73 16.05 11.82
CA CYS A 543 3.37 14.84 11.29
C CYS A 543 3.18 13.64 12.22
N ARG A 544 3.34 13.82 13.53
CA ARG A 544 3.08 12.79 14.53
C ARG A 544 1.63 12.33 14.49
N ASN A 545 0.67 13.26 14.51
CA ASN A 545 -0.75 12.90 14.50
C ASN A 545 -1.11 12.07 13.27
N VAL A 546 -0.72 12.50 12.06
CA VAL A 546 -1.10 11.78 10.84
C VAL A 546 -0.47 10.39 10.76
N GLU A 547 0.76 10.23 11.23
CA GLU A 547 1.39 8.90 11.33
C GLU A 547 0.65 7.99 12.29
N GLU A 548 0.24 8.50 13.46
CA GLU A 548 -0.51 7.74 14.45
C GLU A 548 -1.89 7.32 13.92
N GLN A 549 -2.64 8.27 13.33
CA GLN A 549 -3.99 8.03 12.82
C GLN A 549 -4.00 7.16 11.56
N SER A 550 -2.91 7.12 10.79
CA SER A 550 -2.77 6.24 9.63
C SER A 550 -2.81 4.74 9.96
N ALA A 551 -2.64 4.38 11.24
CA ALA A 551 -2.66 2.99 11.68
C ALA A 551 -4.01 2.27 11.49
N GLY A 552 -5.11 2.99 11.19
CA GLY A 552 -6.42 2.36 10.91
C GLY A 552 -6.36 1.39 9.72
N ASN A 553 -6.22 1.94 8.52
CA ASN A 553 -6.08 1.17 7.27
C ASN A 553 -4.61 0.95 6.84
N LEU A 554 -3.64 1.37 7.65
CA LEU A 554 -2.20 1.26 7.40
C LEU A 554 -1.72 1.92 6.09
N LYS A 555 -2.41 2.97 5.63
CA LYS A 555 -1.97 3.76 4.47
C LYS A 555 -0.51 4.22 4.65
N PRO A 556 0.35 4.11 3.62
CA PRO A 556 1.68 4.71 3.67
C PRO A 556 1.57 6.23 3.82
N VAL A 557 2.34 6.76 4.78
CA VAL A 557 2.43 8.20 5.05
C VAL A 557 3.85 8.68 4.78
N TRP A 558 3.97 9.79 4.08
CA TRP A 558 5.21 10.56 4.02
C TRP A 558 5.03 11.89 4.74
N THR A 559 5.74 12.04 5.85
CA THR A 559 5.82 13.28 6.63
C THR A 559 7.12 14.01 6.32
N GLU A 560 7.06 15.34 6.32
CA GLU A 560 8.24 16.19 6.23
C GLU A 560 8.05 17.39 7.17
N PRO A 561 8.70 17.39 8.34
CA PRO A 561 8.64 18.52 9.28
C PRO A 561 9.63 19.63 8.97
N THR A 562 10.61 19.38 8.11
CA THR A 562 11.66 20.32 7.77
C THR A 562 11.37 21.02 6.45
N ILE A 563 11.53 22.34 6.40
CA ILE A 563 11.36 23.11 5.17
C ILE A 563 12.34 22.61 4.11
N ARG A 564 11.80 22.44 2.91
CA ARG A 564 12.50 22.05 1.68
C ARG A 564 12.78 23.27 0.81
N ASP A 565 13.87 23.23 0.07
CA ASP A 565 14.07 24.17 -1.03
C ASP A 565 13.20 23.82 -2.23
N TRP A 566 12.05 24.49 -2.35
CA TRP A 566 11.10 24.28 -3.44
C TRP A 566 11.61 24.76 -4.79
N SER A 567 12.52 25.76 -4.79
CA SER A 567 13.08 26.37 -5.99
C SER A 567 14.20 25.54 -6.62
N GLY A 568 14.92 24.76 -5.81
CA GLY A 568 16.02 23.93 -6.26
C GLY A 568 15.64 22.48 -6.60
N ALA A 569 16.68 21.64 -6.61
CA ALA A 569 16.58 20.21 -6.93
C ALA A 569 15.71 19.43 -5.94
N GLU A 570 15.61 19.91 -4.69
CA GLU A 570 14.77 19.26 -3.68
C GLU A 570 13.28 19.29 -4.09
N GLY A 571 12.77 20.41 -4.60
CA GLY A 571 11.37 20.53 -5.03
C GLY A 571 10.96 19.63 -6.20
N GLN A 572 11.92 19.14 -7.00
CA GLN A 572 11.69 18.26 -8.16
C GLN A 572 12.33 16.87 -8.03
N SER A 573 12.60 16.45 -6.79
CA SER A 573 13.21 15.16 -6.52
C SER A 573 12.40 13.99 -7.10
N ARG A 574 13.07 13.01 -7.69
CA ARG A 574 12.42 11.77 -8.17
C ARG A 574 11.76 10.95 -7.05
N ASP A 575 12.03 11.30 -5.78
CA ASP A 575 11.33 10.74 -4.63
C ASP A 575 9.82 10.95 -4.68
N PHE A 576 9.34 12.06 -5.25
CA PHE A 576 7.91 12.30 -5.44
C PHE A 576 7.28 11.21 -6.32
N LEU A 577 7.92 10.86 -7.44
CA LEU A 577 7.43 9.79 -8.33
C LEU A 577 7.43 8.44 -7.63
N ARG A 578 8.53 8.10 -6.94
CA ARG A 578 8.65 6.85 -6.19
C ARG A 578 7.59 6.72 -5.10
N ARG A 579 7.29 7.81 -4.38
CA ARG A 579 6.31 7.82 -3.29
C ARG A 579 4.87 7.94 -3.78
N ALA A 580 4.67 8.21 -5.06
CA ALA A 580 3.35 8.29 -5.70
C ALA A 580 2.89 6.96 -6.30
N VAL A 581 3.74 5.92 -6.23
CA VAL A 581 3.44 4.59 -6.78
C VAL A 581 3.72 3.51 -5.76
N GLN A 582 3.09 2.37 -5.97
CA GLN A 582 3.40 1.10 -5.35
C GLN A 582 3.97 0.14 -6.39
N VAL A 583 4.78 -0.82 -5.95
CA VAL A 583 5.38 -1.82 -6.86
C VAL A 583 4.55 -3.08 -6.84
N LYS A 584 4.08 -3.54 -8.00
CA LYS A 584 3.51 -4.88 -8.19
C LYS A 584 4.49 -5.73 -8.95
N THR A 585 4.82 -6.90 -8.42
CA THR A 585 5.72 -7.86 -9.07
C THR A 585 4.92 -8.96 -9.72
N VAL A 586 4.87 -9.01 -11.04
CA VAL A 586 4.19 -10.07 -11.80
C VAL A 586 5.23 -11.07 -12.29
N TRP A 587 5.11 -12.32 -11.86
CA TRP A 587 5.94 -13.43 -12.32
C TRP A 587 5.32 -14.05 -13.55
N VAL A 588 6.12 -14.19 -14.62
CA VAL A 588 5.68 -14.74 -15.90
C VAL A 588 6.66 -15.82 -16.37
N PRO A 589 6.17 -16.92 -16.99
CA PRO A 589 7.02 -17.87 -17.68
C PRO A 589 7.88 -17.20 -18.77
N TYR A 590 9.14 -17.60 -18.89
CA TYR A 590 10.05 -17.07 -19.91
C TYR A 590 11.11 -18.12 -20.28
N GLY A 591 11.18 -18.48 -21.57
CA GLY A 591 11.95 -19.63 -22.06
C GLY A 591 13.31 -19.29 -22.68
N ALA A 592 14.02 -18.29 -22.14
CA ALA A 592 15.32 -17.84 -22.65
C ALA A 592 16.51 -18.48 -21.92
#